data_AF-A0A916MBN1-F1
#
_entry.id   AF-A0A916MBN1-F1
#
_cell.length_a   1.000
_cell.length_b   1.000
_cell.length_c   1.000
_cell.angle_alpha   90.00
_cell.angle_beta   90.00
_cell.angle_gamma   90.00
#
_symmetry.space_group_name_H-M   'P 1'
#
loop_
_entity.id
_entity.type
_entity.pdbx_description
1 polymer ?
#
loop_
_entity_poly.entity_id
_entity_poly.type
_entity_poly.pdbx_seq_one_letter_code
_entity_poly.pdbx_strand_id
1 'polypeptide(L)'
;MRLFVFAAALVMGGSSALGDVGRVVAVGDEWPLSDEAFASIGADASALTVNLGAFLVGGVGDVAVFSNHPRLGGGSQGTQFRDTLLAQGHTFVRNPVEGYSLATLQQYDAVVVGGRLGDGSFPDSSILTQYVNAGGNVLLIAGTGAFSNAAGEAGQWDPFLNQFGIDLSGDEFMPTTLRVDLGMDPSAHPLGANVGNIHWGYGQLVSAPITLTADFTAYSGWGHEVVIGASVPGPGGVIALVGLCAMRARRRW
;
A
#
# COMPACT_ATOMS: atom_id res chain seq x y z
N MET A 1 19.72 -32.25 -50.49
CA MET A 1 19.70 -30.94 -49.83
C MET A 1 18.48 -30.90 -48.93
N ARG A 2 18.65 -31.10 -47.61
CA ARG A 2 17.54 -31.15 -46.65
C ARG A 2 17.28 -29.74 -46.13
N LEU A 3 16.12 -29.18 -46.47
CA LEU A 3 15.67 -27.86 -46.02
C LEU A 3 15.02 -28.04 -44.64
N PHE A 4 15.67 -27.54 -43.59
CA PHE A 4 15.07 -27.43 -42.26
C PHE A 4 14.28 -26.12 -42.21
N VAL A 5 12.95 -26.22 -42.10
CA VAL A 5 12.07 -25.08 -41.80
C VAL A 5 11.98 -24.99 -40.28
N PHE A 6 12.58 -23.96 -39.69
CA PHE A 6 12.32 -23.60 -38.30
C PHE A 6 10.97 -22.88 -38.23
N ALA A 7 9.99 -23.51 -37.59
CA ALA A 7 8.77 -22.83 -37.16
C ALA A 7 9.13 -21.91 -35.99
N ALA A 8 9.07 -20.59 -36.20
CA ALA A 8 9.12 -19.62 -35.12
C ALA A 8 7.78 -19.66 -34.39
N ALA A 9 7.74 -20.30 -33.21
CA ALA A 9 6.63 -20.15 -32.29
C ALA A 9 6.68 -18.73 -31.73
N LEU A 10 5.71 -17.90 -32.16
CA LEU A 10 5.42 -16.62 -31.52
C LEU A 10 4.91 -16.94 -30.11
N VAL A 11 5.79 -16.84 -29.12
CA VAL A 11 5.38 -16.78 -27.71
C VAL A 11 4.68 -15.44 -27.55
N MET A 12 3.35 -15.44 -27.71
CA MET A 12 2.53 -14.40 -27.10
C MET A 12 2.84 -14.47 -25.62
N GLY A 13 3.57 -13.46 -25.12
CA GLY A 13 3.78 -13.27 -23.69
C GLY A 13 2.41 -13.11 -23.06
N GLY A 14 1.86 -14.22 -22.58
CA GLY A 14 0.68 -14.19 -21.74
C GLY A 14 1.01 -13.27 -20.58
N SER A 15 0.17 -12.27 -20.37
CA SER A 15 0.08 -11.54 -19.13
C SER A 15 0.17 -12.58 -18.02
N SER A 16 1.29 -12.63 -17.31
CA SER A 16 1.36 -13.38 -16.08
C SER A 16 0.38 -12.71 -15.14
N ALA A 17 -0.87 -13.20 -15.17
CA ALA A 17 -1.81 -13.03 -14.09
C ALA A 17 -1.05 -13.48 -12.85
N LEU A 18 -0.65 -12.51 -12.04
CA LEU A 18 -0.06 -12.73 -10.73
C LEU A 18 -1.14 -13.47 -9.93
N GLY A 19 -1.08 -14.80 -9.94
CA GLY A 19 -2.06 -15.63 -9.25
C GLY A 19 -2.01 -15.37 -7.74
N ASP A 20 -3.18 -15.16 -7.15
CA ASP A 20 -3.53 -15.50 -5.75
C ASP A 20 -2.69 -14.87 -4.61
N VAL A 21 -2.03 -13.75 -4.85
CA VAL A 21 -1.23 -13.05 -3.82
C VAL A 21 -1.79 -11.64 -3.62
N GLY A 22 -2.55 -11.44 -2.54
CA GLY A 22 -2.96 -10.11 -2.10
C GLY A 22 -1.75 -9.26 -1.71
N ARG A 23 -1.89 -7.94 -1.82
CA ARG A 23 -0.81 -6.97 -1.52
C ARG A 23 -1.24 -5.99 -0.47
N VAL A 24 -0.30 -5.59 0.38
CA VAL A 24 -0.50 -4.53 1.37
C VAL A 24 0.61 -3.52 1.20
N VAL A 25 0.25 -2.26 0.98
CA VAL A 25 1.17 -1.14 1.08
C VAL A 25 0.71 -0.25 2.24
N ALA A 26 1.61 0.04 3.17
CA ALA A 26 1.37 0.96 4.27
C ALA A 26 2.23 2.21 4.10
N VAL A 27 1.60 3.39 4.21
CA VAL A 27 2.26 4.69 4.17
C VAL A 27 1.97 5.43 5.47
N GLY A 28 3.01 5.92 6.13
CA GLY A 28 2.90 6.57 7.44
C GLY A 28 2.34 7.99 7.45
N ASP A 29 2.05 8.58 6.29
CA ASP A 29 1.67 9.99 6.12
C ASP A 29 0.86 10.13 4.83
N GLU A 30 -0.20 10.93 4.85
CA GLU A 30 -1.00 11.18 3.66
C GLU A 30 -0.42 12.23 2.72
N TRP A 31 0.52 13.05 3.20
CA TRP A 31 1.06 14.16 2.44
C TRP A 31 1.61 13.76 1.06
N PRO A 32 2.38 12.65 0.88
CA PRO A 32 2.93 12.29 -0.43
C PRO A 32 1.88 12.09 -1.54
N LEU A 33 0.62 11.84 -1.19
CA LEU A 33 -0.49 11.61 -2.11
C LEU A 33 -1.45 12.81 -2.23
N SER A 34 -1.13 13.91 -1.54
CA SER A 34 -1.91 15.15 -1.53
C SER A 34 -1.63 16.04 -2.75
N ASP A 35 -2.56 16.93 -3.06
CA ASP A 35 -2.39 17.93 -4.11
C ASP A 35 -1.20 18.86 -3.84
N GLU A 36 -0.89 19.12 -2.55
CA GLU A 36 0.29 19.86 -2.13
C GLU A 36 1.60 19.15 -2.50
N ALA A 37 1.66 17.81 -2.42
CA ALA A 37 2.84 17.07 -2.86
C ALA A 37 3.01 17.12 -4.38
N PHE A 38 1.91 16.97 -5.13
CA PHE A 38 1.95 17.14 -6.58
C PHE A 38 2.38 18.56 -7.00
N ALA A 39 2.06 19.58 -6.21
CA ALA A 39 2.56 20.93 -6.46
C ALA A 39 4.04 21.12 -6.05
N SER A 40 4.49 20.43 -5.00
CA SER A 40 5.83 20.63 -4.40
C SER A 40 6.92 19.76 -5.04
N ILE A 41 6.68 18.46 -5.19
CA ILE A 41 7.65 17.47 -5.72
C ILE A 41 7.23 16.90 -7.09
N GLY A 42 6.06 17.29 -7.61
CA GLY A 42 5.69 17.15 -9.01
C GLY A 42 5.86 15.73 -9.59
N ALA A 43 6.93 15.55 -10.35
CA ALA A 43 7.26 14.31 -11.03
C ALA A 43 7.39 13.13 -10.05
N ASP A 44 7.93 13.35 -8.85
CA ASP A 44 8.13 12.28 -7.87
C ASP A 44 6.82 11.79 -7.25
N ALA A 45 5.90 12.72 -6.89
CA ALA A 45 4.55 12.34 -6.44
C ALA A 45 3.76 11.61 -7.53
N SER A 46 3.92 12.06 -8.78
CA SER A 46 3.30 11.42 -9.95
C SER A 46 3.86 10.02 -10.18
N ALA A 47 5.18 9.85 -10.15
CA ALA A 47 5.84 8.57 -10.30
C ALA A 47 5.46 7.60 -9.19
N LEU A 48 5.44 8.05 -7.93
CA LEU A 48 4.97 7.22 -6.81
C LEU A 48 3.53 6.75 -7.02
N THR A 49 2.63 7.64 -7.46
CA THR A 49 1.22 7.29 -7.70
C THR A 49 1.07 6.28 -8.83
N VAL A 50 1.82 6.45 -9.93
CA VAL A 50 1.85 5.47 -11.04
C VAL A 50 2.39 4.12 -10.55
N ASN A 51 3.46 4.12 -9.77
CA ASN A 51 4.05 2.89 -9.25
C ASN A 51 3.12 2.18 -8.26
N LEU A 52 2.38 2.92 -7.42
CA LEU A 52 1.36 2.37 -6.53
C LEU A 52 0.23 1.70 -7.34
N GLY A 53 -0.28 2.36 -8.38
CA GLY A 53 -1.29 1.78 -9.27
C GLY A 53 -0.80 0.51 -9.94
N ALA A 54 0.41 0.55 -10.53
CA ALA A 54 1.02 -0.62 -11.16
C ALA A 54 1.30 -1.76 -10.16
N PHE A 55 1.76 -1.44 -8.95
CA PHE A 55 2.06 -2.44 -7.94
C PHE A 55 0.80 -3.06 -7.34
N LEU A 56 -0.26 -2.29 -7.08
CA LEU A 56 -1.47 -2.82 -6.47
C LEU A 56 -2.36 -3.53 -7.48
N VAL A 57 -2.41 -3.05 -8.73
CA VAL A 57 -3.36 -3.55 -9.73
C VAL A 57 -2.69 -4.41 -10.80
N GLY A 58 -1.40 -4.19 -11.12
CA GLY A 58 -0.66 -4.94 -12.15
C GLY A 58 -1.01 -4.58 -13.60
N GLY A 59 -2.03 -3.75 -13.81
CA GLY A 59 -2.56 -3.30 -15.09
C GLY A 59 -3.63 -2.23 -14.87
N VAL A 60 -4.56 -2.06 -15.82
CA VAL A 60 -5.77 -1.25 -15.60
C VAL A 60 -6.75 -2.03 -14.72
N GLY A 61 -7.43 -1.34 -13.80
CA GLY A 61 -8.39 -1.95 -12.89
C GLY A 61 -9.15 -0.91 -12.07
N ASP A 62 -9.98 -1.40 -11.16
CA ASP A 62 -10.94 -0.64 -10.39
C ASP A 62 -10.39 -0.32 -8.99
N VAL A 63 -10.34 0.96 -8.63
CA VAL A 63 -9.82 1.44 -7.34
C VAL A 63 -10.92 2.08 -6.51
N ALA A 64 -11.13 1.59 -5.29
CA ALA A 64 -12.00 2.24 -4.31
C ALA A 64 -11.21 2.96 -3.23
N VAL A 65 -11.73 4.09 -2.75
CA VAL A 65 -11.17 4.82 -1.61
C VAL A 65 -12.21 4.91 -0.50
N PHE A 66 -11.84 4.43 0.68
CA PHE A 66 -12.64 4.47 1.90
C PHE A 66 -11.99 5.43 2.89
N SER A 67 -12.35 6.70 2.77
CA SER A 67 -11.84 7.76 3.65
C SER A 67 -12.68 9.03 3.56
N ASN A 68 -12.84 9.74 4.68
CA ASN A 68 -13.34 11.11 4.72
C ASN A 68 -12.21 12.16 4.74
N HIS A 69 -10.94 11.75 4.81
CA HIS A 69 -9.82 12.68 4.88
C HIS A 69 -9.71 13.52 3.59
N PRO A 70 -9.53 14.85 3.68
CA PRO A 70 -9.57 15.74 2.51
C PRO A 70 -8.41 15.51 1.54
N ARG A 71 -7.26 15.06 2.02
CA ARG A 71 -6.06 14.78 1.21
C ARG A 71 -6.01 13.38 0.60
N LEU A 72 -6.92 12.50 1.00
CA LEU A 72 -6.91 11.12 0.52
C LEU A 72 -7.86 10.92 -0.66
N GLY A 73 -7.26 10.41 -1.74
CA GLY A 73 -7.93 9.73 -2.84
C GLY A 73 -9.23 10.38 -3.31
N GLY A 74 -9.12 11.51 -4.01
CA GLY A 74 -10.26 12.24 -4.58
C GLY A 74 -11.02 13.11 -3.57
N GLY A 75 -10.49 13.29 -2.35
CA GLY A 75 -10.88 14.38 -1.47
C GLY A 75 -10.50 15.74 -2.05
N SER A 76 -10.96 16.84 -1.42
CA SER A 76 -10.77 18.20 -1.93
C SER A 76 -9.30 18.69 -2.03
N GLN A 77 -8.36 17.95 -1.42
CA GLN A 77 -6.91 18.19 -1.44
C GLN A 77 -6.14 16.92 -1.88
N GLY A 78 -6.81 15.96 -2.51
CA GLY A 78 -6.23 14.71 -3.00
C GLY A 78 -6.72 14.34 -4.39
N THR A 79 -7.07 15.36 -5.19
CA THR A 79 -7.62 15.18 -6.53
C THR A 79 -6.58 14.68 -7.53
N GLN A 80 -5.32 15.10 -7.39
CA GLN A 80 -4.22 14.75 -8.29
C GLN A 80 -3.85 13.27 -8.22
N PHE A 81 -3.96 12.64 -7.04
CA PHE A 81 -3.80 11.18 -6.92
C PHE A 81 -4.84 10.44 -7.77
N ARG A 82 -6.12 10.82 -7.64
CA ARG A 82 -7.21 10.27 -8.46
C ARG A 82 -6.94 10.51 -9.94
N ASP A 83 -6.66 11.75 -10.32
CA ASP A 83 -6.51 12.13 -11.73
C ASP A 83 -5.32 11.44 -12.40
N THR A 84 -4.25 11.18 -11.63
CA THR A 84 -3.12 10.38 -12.09
C THR A 84 -3.52 8.93 -12.35
N LEU A 85 -4.28 8.30 -11.46
CA LEU A 85 -4.80 6.93 -11.68
C LEU A 85 -5.76 6.87 -12.87
N LEU A 86 -6.67 7.84 -13.02
CA LEU A 86 -7.57 7.93 -14.17
C LEU A 86 -6.80 8.10 -15.48
N ALA A 87 -5.71 8.86 -15.48
CA ALA A 87 -4.84 9.04 -16.65
C ALA A 87 -4.09 7.75 -17.05
N GLN A 88 -3.88 6.82 -16.11
CA GLN A 88 -3.38 5.46 -16.40
C GLN A 88 -4.48 4.50 -16.87
N GLY A 89 -5.74 4.94 -16.93
CA GLY A 89 -6.88 4.18 -17.42
C GLY A 89 -7.66 3.43 -16.34
N HIS A 90 -7.27 3.51 -15.06
CA HIS A 90 -8.02 2.93 -13.95
C HIS A 90 -9.42 3.54 -13.82
N THR A 91 -10.35 2.82 -13.19
CA THR A 91 -11.55 3.44 -12.64
C THR A 91 -11.33 3.79 -11.17
N PHE A 92 -12.11 4.76 -10.69
CA PHE A 92 -11.93 5.30 -9.35
C PHE A 92 -13.26 5.66 -8.71
N VAL A 93 -13.52 5.15 -7.50
CA VAL A 93 -14.69 5.48 -6.70
C VAL A 93 -14.28 5.86 -5.28
N ARG A 94 -14.72 7.02 -4.80
CA ARG A 94 -14.51 7.44 -3.41
C ARG A 94 -15.79 7.24 -2.61
N ASN A 95 -15.67 6.55 -1.48
CA ASN A 95 -16.75 6.14 -0.58
C ASN A 95 -17.96 5.58 -1.34
N PRO A 96 -17.82 4.37 -1.92
CA PRO A 96 -18.91 3.69 -2.62
C PRO A 96 -20.20 3.68 -1.79
N VAL A 97 -21.34 3.83 -2.47
CA VAL A 97 -22.66 3.94 -1.82
C VAL A 97 -23.07 2.64 -1.12
N GLU A 98 -22.51 1.52 -1.57
CA GLU A 98 -22.65 0.19 -0.99
C GLU A 98 -22.02 0.10 0.41
N GLY A 99 -21.19 1.08 0.78
CA GLY A 99 -20.55 1.17 2.08
C GLY A 99 -19.37 0.20 2.25
N TYR A 100 -18.76 0.23 3.43
CA TYR A 100 -17.59 -0.58 3.73
C TYR A 100 -18.00 -1.99 4.19
N SER A 101 -17.81 -2.96 3.31
CA SER A 101 -18.06 -4.38 3.58
C SER A 101 -17.13 -5.26 2.75
N LEU A 102 -16.90 -6.51 3.16
CA LEU A 102 -16.08 -7.45 2.35
C LEU A 102 -16.63 -7.60 0.93
N ALA A 103 -17.94 -7.74 0.79
CA ALA A 103 -18.60 -7.87 -0.51
C ALA A 103 -18.45 -6.61 -1.38
N THR A 104 -18.31 -5.43 -0.77
CA THR A 104 -17.98 -4.19 -1.49
C THR A 104 -16.53 -4.19 -1.91
N LEU A 105 -15.59 -4.48 -0.99
CA LEU A 105 -14.15 -4.45 -1.28
C LEU A 105 -13.80 -5.43 -2.41
N GLN A 106 -14.43 -6.61 -2.45
CA GLN A 106 -14.23 -7.63 -3.49
C GLN A 106 -14.70 -7.22 -4.91
N GLN A 107 -15.33 -6.06 -5.06
CA GLN A 107 -15.69 -5.51 -6.39
C GLN A 107 -14.56 -4.68 -7.01
N TYR A 108 -13.49 -4.43 -6.26
CA TYR A 108 -12.38 -3.59 -6.70
C TYR A 108 -11.09 -4.41 -6.73
N ASP A 109 -10.15 -4.02 -7.59
CA ASP A 109 -8.83 -4.65 -7.67
C ASP A 109 -7.92 -4.13 -6.55
N ALA A 110 -8.11 -2.87 -6.15
CA ALA A 110 -7.39 -2.25 -5.04
C ALA A 110 -8.28 -1.33 -4.22
N VAL A 111 -8.02 -1.26 -2.91
CA VAL A 111 -8.72 -0.36 -2.00
C VAL A 111 -7.74 0.49 -1.22
N VAL A 112 -7.99 1.80 -1.19
CA VAL A 112 -7.25 2.76 -0.39
C VAL A 112 -8.06 3.05 0.88
N VAL A 113 -7.42 2.97 2.04
CA VAL A 113 -8.05 3.22 3.33
C VAL A 113 -7.18 4.13 4.18
N GLY A 114 -7.80 5.03 4.92
CA GLY A 114 -7.09 5.92 5.84
C GLY A 114 -8.07 6.81 6.60
N GLY A 115 -7.77 7.12 7.85
CA GLY A 115 -8.66 7.88 8.71
C GLY A 115 -10.03 7.22 8.91
N ARG A 116 -11.08 8.04 8.95
CA ARG A 116 -12.48 7.60 9.08
C ARG A 116 -13.11 7.35 7.72
N LEU A 117 -14.12 6.51 7.67
CA LEU A 117 -14.96 6.28 6.50
C LEU A 117 -15.77 7.53 6.12
N GLY A 118 -16.36 7.54 4.92
CA GLY A 118 -17.17 8.66 4.42
C GLY A 118 -18.34 9.06 5.34
N ASP A 119 -18.87 8.11 6.11
CA ASP A 119 -19.93 8.34 7.11
C ASP A 119 -19.41 8.77 8.50
N GLY A 120 -18.08 8.89 8.66
CA GLY A 120 -17.41 9.28 9.89
C GLY A 120 -17.13 8.13 10.86
N SER A 121 -17.54 6.90 10.54
CA SER A 121 -17.22 5.70 11.32
C SER A 121 -15.77 5.25 11.09
N PHE A 122 -15.28 4.34 11.92
CA PHE A 122 -13.96 3.73 11.73
C PHE A 122 -14.07 2.44 10.91
N PRO A 123 -13.15 2.19 9.97
CA PRO A 123 -13.15 0.94 9.21
C PRO A 123 -12.91 -0.26 10.12
N ASP A 124 -13.57 -1.38 9.83
CA ASP A 124 -13.26 -2.64 10.49
C ASP A 124 -12.03 -3.28 9.83
N SER A 125 -10.93 -3.34 10.58
CA SER A 125 -9.64 -3.90 10.13
C SER A 125 -9.73 -5.39 9.79
N SER A 126 -10.68 -6.14 10.35
CA SER A 126 -10.87 -7.56 10.03
C SER A 126 -11.40 -7.78 8.60
N ILE A 127 -12.10 -6.79 8.04
CA ILE A 127 -12.60 -6.83 6.65
C ILE A 127 -11.43 -6.67 5.67
N LEU A 128 -10.44 -5.81 5.97
CA LEU A 128 -9.22 -5.68 5.17
C LEU A 128 -8.44 -7.00 5.14
N THR A 129 -8.27 -7.64 6.29
CA THR A 129 -7.58 -8.93 6.38
C THR A 129 -8.26 -9.99 5.53
N GLN A 130 -9.59 -10.08 5.58
CA GLN A 130 -10.36 -11.03 4.76
C GLN A 130 -10.22 -10.73 3.27
N TYR A 131 -10.28 -9.46 2.88
CA TYR A 131 -10.14 -9.02 1.51
C TYR A 131 -8.75 -9.35 0.94
N VAL A 132 -7.67 -9.04 1.67
CA VAL A 132 -6.29 -9.34 1.24
C VAL A 132 -6.05 -10.84 1.16
N ASN A 133 -6.52 -11.62 2.15
CA ASN A 133 -6.40 -13.09 2.12
C ASN A 133 -7.18 -13.74 0.97
N ALA A 134 -8.16 -13.04 0.40
CA ALA A 134 -8.89 -13.45 -0.80
C ALA A 134 -8.24 -12.96 -2.11
N GLY A 135 -7.02 -12.40 -2.05
CA GLY A 135 -6.29 -11.89 -3.21
C GLY A 135 -6.45 -10.39 -3.47
N GLY A 136 -7.15 -9.67 -2.60
CA GLY A 136 -7.34 -8.22 -2.70
C GLY A 136 -6.09 -7.42 -2.36
N ASN A 137 -6.04 -6.17 -2.83
CA ASN A 137 -4.89 -5.28 -2.65
C ASN A 137 -5.27 -4.03 -1.84
N VAL A 138 -4.49 -3.70 -0.81
CA VAL A 138 -4.77 -2.59 0.10
C VAL A 138 -3.62 -1.58 0.08
N LEU A 139 -3.96 -0.30 -0.08
CA LEU A 139 -3.11 0.83 0.28
C LEU A 139 -3.66 1.45 1.57
N LEU A 140 -2.96 1.27 2.67
CA LEU A 140 -3.28 1.86 3.97
C LEU A 140 -2.47 3.13 4.16
N ILE A 141 -3.15 4.23 4.44
CA ILE A 141 -2.52 5.51 4.77
C ILE A 141 -2.79 5.83 6.23
N ALA A 142 -1.73 5.85 7.02
CA ALA A 142 -1.69 6.26 8.42
C ALA A 142 -1.23 7.74 8.53
N GLY A 143 -1.04 8.22 9.75
CA GLY A 143 -0.64 9.61 10.00
C GLY A 143 -1.77 10.61 9.79
N THR A 144 -3.02 10.16 9.63
CA THR A 144 -4.12 11.05 9.20
C THR A 144 -4.67 11.89 10.34
N GLY A 145 -4.24 11.66 11.58
CA GLY A 145 -4.71 12.38 12.77
C GLY A 145 -6.17 12.09 13.16
N ALA A 146 -6.83 11.09 12.57
CA ALA A 146 -8.27 10.84 12.76
C ALA A 146 -8.61 10.10 14.07
N PHE A 147 -7.59 9.56 14.74
CA PHE A 147 -7.70 8.61 15.86
C PHE A 147 -7.27 9.19 17.21
N SER A 148 -7.36 10.52 17.35
CA SER A 148 -6.96 11.30 18.53
C SER A 148 -5.45 11.40 18.76
N ASN A 149 -4.71 10.29 18.67
CA ASN A 149 -3.25 10.26 18.82
C ASN A 149 -2.65 9.06 18.05
N ALA A 150 -1.32 8.99 18.00
CA ALA A 150 -0.58 7.94 17.31
C ALA A 150 -0.91 6.53 17.85
N ALA A 151 -1.00 6.36 19.17
CA ALA A 151 -1.37 5.08 19.78
C ALA A 151 -2.80 4.63 19.39
N GLY A 152 -3.73 5.56 19.24
CA GLY A 152 -5.09 5.28 18.79
C GLY A 152 -5.13 4.85 17.32
N GLU A 153 -4.29 5.46 16.48
CA GLU A 153 -4.18 5.09 15.06
C GLU A 153 -3.49 3.73 14.89
N ALA A 154 -2.40 3.47 15.62
CA ALA A 154 -1.78 2.15 15.72
C ALA A 154 -2.78 1.11 16.20
N GLY A 155 -3.50 1.38 17.30
CA GLY A 155 -4.53 0.47 17.81
C GLY A 155 -5.66 0.14 16.82
N GLN A 156 -5.95 1.04 15.86
CA GLN A 156 -6.89 0.78 14.78
C GLN A 156 -6.28 -0.13 13.70
N TRP A 157 -5.05 0.14 13.27
CA TRP A 157 -4.46 -0.48 12.08
C TRP A 157 -3.66 -1.76 12.37
N ASP A 158 -3.03 -1.86 13.54
CA ASP A 158 -2.21 -3.00 13.97
C ASP A 158 -2.94 -4.36 13.88
N PRO A 159 -4.25 -4.49 14.21
CA PRO A 159 -4.96 -5.77 14.03
C PRO A 159 -4.93 -6.30 12.59
N PHE A 160 -4.82 -5.41 11.60
CA PHE A 160 -4.66 -5.74 10.19
C PHE A 160 -3.18 -5.82 9.79
N LEU A 161 -2.40 -4.76 10.03
CA LEU A 161 -1.00 -4.65 9.59
C LEU A 161 -0.11 -5.75 10.16
N ASN A 162 -0.27 -6.11 11.43
CA ASN A 162 0.56 -7.11 12.10
C ASN A 162 0.35 -8.53 11.53
N GLN A 163 -0.79 -8.79 10.87
CA GLN A 163 -1.03 -10.07 10.16
C GLN A 163 -0.08 -10.24 8.97
N PHE A 164 0.37 -9.11 8.42
CA PHE A 164 1.31 -9.03 7.31
C PHE A 164 2.69 -8.59 7.78
N GLY A 165 2.92 -8.66 9.10
CA GLY A 165 4.10 -8.22 9.85
C GLY A 165 4.60 -6.83 9.47
N ILE A 166 3.66 -5.92 9.23
CA ILE A 166 3.91 -4.49 9.20
C ILE A 166 3.49 -3.96 10.58
N ASP A 167 4.33 -3.17 11.22
CA ASP A 167 4.08 -2.53 12.50
C ASP A 167 3.92 -1.02 12.29
N LEU A 168 2.90 -0.42 12.89
CA LEU A 168 2.72 1.04 12.92
C LEU A 168 3.09 1.56 14.31
N SER A 169 4.00 2.53 14.39
CA SER A 169 4.43 3.07 15.69
C SER A 169 3.30 3.83 16.37
N GLY A 170 2.97 3.41 17.60
CA GLY A 170 2.03 4.08 18.48
C GLY A 170 2.66 5.15 19.38
N ASP A 171 3.97 5.37 19.31
CA ASP A 171 4.69 6.20 20.30
C ASP A 171 4.36 7.69 20.15
N GLU A 172 4.47 8.23 18.94
CA GLU A 172 4.08 9.61 18.62
C GLU A 172 3.93 9.84 17.11
N PHE A 173 3.17 10.88 16.75
CA PHE A 173 3.31 11.49 15.44
C PHE A 173 4.63 12.26 15.43
N MET A 174 5.35 12.25 14.31
CA MET A 174 6.61 12.98 14.25
C MET A 174 6.42 14.48 14.49
N PRO A 175 7.43 15.14 15.10
CA PRO A 175 7.36 16.56 15.42
C PRO A 175 7.03 17.43 14.21
N THR A 176 6.31 18.51 14.47
CA THR A 176 5.86 19.42 13.41
C THR A 176 6.96 20.22 12.72
N THR A 177 8.17 20.17 13.26
CA THR A 177 9.37 20.79 12.73
C THR A 177 10.19 19.84 11.88
N LEU A 178 9.86 18.55 11.88
CA LEU A 178 10.59 17.52 11.14
C LEU A 178 9.90 17.27 9.81
N ARG A 179 10.53 17.74 8.73
CA ARG A 179 10.27 17.29 7.36
C ARG A 179 11.55 16.67 6.86
N VAL A 180 11.44 15.45 6.35
CA VAL A 180 12.59 14.70 5.85
C VAL A 180 12.36 14.35 4.39
N ASP A 181 13.39 14.57 3.60
CA ASP A 181 13.49 14.02 2.25
C ASP A 181 13.89 12.56 2.38
N LEU A 182 13.00 11.67 1.96
CA LEU A 182 13.28 10.25 1.87
C LEU A 182 13.70 9.98 0.44
N GLY A 183 14.98 9.65 0.25
CA GLY A 183 15.44 9.11 -1.02
C GLY A 183 14.79 7.76 -1.24
N MET A 184 14.21 7.55 -2.42
CA MET A 184 13.78 6.21 -2.83
C MET A 184 14.91 5.57 -3.65
N ASP A 185 15.23 4.30 -3.35
CA ASP A 185 16.14 3.54 -4.19
C ASP A 185 15.33 2.87 -5.33
N PRO A 186 15.42 3.38 -6.57
CA PRO A 186 14.67 2.82 -7.69
C PRO A 186 15.16 1.41 -8.08
N SER A 187 16.34 0.98 -7.63
CA SER A 187 16.91 -0.33 -7.95
C SER A 187 16.46 -1.44 -6.98
N ALA A 188 15.89 -1.06 -5.84
CA ALA A 188 15.43 -2.01 -4.82
C ALA A 188 13.99 -2.49 -5.05
N HIS A 189 13.11 -1.66 -5.62
CA HIS A 189 11.68 -2.02 -5.80
C HIS A 189 10.93 -1.21 -6.86
N PRO A 190 9.92 -1.79 -7.54
CA PRO A 190 9.03 -1.05 -8.45
C PRO A 190 8.34 0.19 -7.86
N LEU A 191 8.06 0.22 -6.55
CA LEU A 191 7.43 1.39 -5.89
C LEU A 191 8.34 2.63 -5.90
N GLY A 192 9.66 2.45 -5.86
CA GLY A 192 10.63 3.55 -5.91
C GLY A 192 11.07 3.93 -7.32
N ALA A 193 10.58 3.25 -8.36
CA ALA A 193 11.05 3.46 -9.72
C ALA A 193 10.82 4.91 -10.18
N ASN A 194 11.88 5.59 -10.58
CA ASN A 194 11.87 7.00 -10.98
C ASN A 194 11.36 7.98 -9.91
N VAL A 195 11.35 7.60 -8.64
CA VAL A 195 11.07 8.53 -7.54
C VAL A 195 12.40 8.97 -6.95
N GLY A 196 12.72 10.27 -7.08
CA GLY A 196 13.94 10.84 -6.51
C GLY A 196 13.83 11.01 -5.00
N ASN A 197 12.85 11.81 -4.56
CA ASN A 197 12.56 12.01 -3.15
C ASN A 197 11.05 12.09 -2.87
N ILE A 198 10.67 11.67 -1.66
CA ILE A 198 9.38 12.06 -1.09
C ILE A 198 9.61 12.92 0.15
N HIS A 199 8.80 13.96 0.32
CA HIS A 199 8.76 14.64 1.62
C HIS A 199 7.85 13.86 2.55
N TRP A 200 8.34 13.65 3.75
CA TRP A 200 7.58 13.04 4.82
C TRP A 200 7.73 13.86 6.10
N GLY A 201 6.63 14.08 6.80
CA GLY A 201 6.66 14.77 8.09
C GLY A 201 5.31 14.68 8.77
N TYR A 202 5.25 14.88 10.09
CA TYR A 202 3.99 14.83 10.86
C TYR A 202 3.29 13.45 10.91
N GLY A 203 3.77 12.46 10.15
CA GLY A 203 3.21 11.11 10.10
C GLY A 203 3.69 10.18 11.20
N GLN A 204 3.32 8.92 11.06
CA GLN A 204 3.74 7.80 11.91
C GLN A 204 4.78 6.92 11.23
N LEU A 205 5.62 6.28 12.04
CA LEU A 205 6.60 5.32 11.54
C LEU A 205 5.91 4.01 11.18
N VAL A 206 6.24 3.47 10.02
CA VAL A 206 5.78 2.17 9.54
C VAL A 206 7.00 1.29 9.38
N SER A 207 7.10 0.19 10.13
CA SER A 207 8.26 -0.71 10.08
C SER A 207 7.88 -2.14 9.75
N ALA A 208 8.79 -2.93 9.21
CA ALA A 208 8.61 -4.39 9.08
C ALA A 208 9.91 -5.11 9.43
N PRO A 209 9.87 -6.26 10.14
CA PRO A 209 11.05 -7.08 10.27
C PRO A 209 11.47 -7.57 8.87
N ILE A 210 12.74 -7.34 8.54
CA ILE A 210 13.44 -7.64 7.27
C ILE A 210 13.23 -9.08 6.71
N THR A 211 12.53 -9.96 7.44
CA THR A 211 12.29 -11.37 7.07
C THR A 211 10.92 -11.63 6.41
N LEU A 212 10.08 -10.62 6.22
CA LEU A 212 9.04 -10.69 5.19
C LEU A 212 9.68 -10.43 3.83
N THR A 213 9.07 -10.89 2.73
CA THR A 213 9.23 -10.24 1.42
C THR A 213 8.62 -8.84 1.49
N ALA A 214 9.18 -8.00 2.37
CA ALA A 214 9.00 -6.56 2.39
C ALA A 214 9.83 -6.09 1.20
N ASP A 215 9.13 -5.89 0.09
CA ASP A 215 9.80 -5.69 -1.18
C ASP A 215 10.28 -4.22 -1.30
N PHE A 216 9.80 -3.29 -0.45
CA PHE A 216 10.21 -1.87 -0.45
C PHE A 216 10.22 -1.24 0.93
N THR A 217 11.24 -0.44 1.20
CA THR A 217 11.29 0.49 2.34
C THR A 217 11.92 1.81 1.90
N ALA A 218 11.21 2.92 2.05
CA ALA A 218 11.80 4.25 1.94
C ALA A 218 12.42 4.65 3.30
N TYR A 219 13.71 4.99 3.31
CA TYR A 219 14.44 5.35 4.52
C TYR A 219 14.59 6.85 4.68
N SER A 220 14.36 7.33 5.90
CA SER A 220 14.85 8.64 6.32
C SER A 220 16.32 8.52 6.72
N GLY A 221 17.10 9.59 6.57
CA GLY A 221 18.47 9.67 7.10
C GLY A 221 18.60 9.47 8.63
N TRP A 222 17.46 9.27 9.32
CA TRP A 222 17.34 9.00 10.75
C TRP A 222 16.97 7.54 11.07
N GLY A 223 16.93 6.65 10.06
CA GLY A 223 16.61 5.23 10.25
C GLY A 223 15.11 4.93 10.38
N HIS A 224 14.27 5.78 9.79
CA HIS A 224 12.81 5.67 9.85
C HIS A 224 12.26 5.11 8.53
N GLU A 225 11.31 4.19 8.62
CA GLU A 225 10.66 3.51 7.50
C GLU A 225 9.25 4.09 7.28
N VAL A 226 8.87 4.34 6.02
CA VAL A 226 7.66 5.16 5.71
C VAL A 226 6.73 4.55 4.66
N VAL A 227 7.26 3.83 3.68
CA VAL A 227 6.46 3.12 2.66
C VAL A 227 6.91 1.68 2.65
N ILE A 228 6.04 0.77 3.10
CA ILE A 228 6.31 -0.67 3.11
C ILE A 228 5.31 -1.38 2.22
N GLY A 229 5.82 -2.10 1.22
CA GLY A 229 5.03 -3.03 0.39
C GLY A 229 5.29 -4.47 0.79
N ALA A 230 4.24 -5.23 1.08
CA ALA A 230 4.28 -6.65 1.36
C ALA A 230 3.37 -7.43 0.41
N SER A 231 3.88 -8.54 -0.11
CA SER A 231 3.11 -9.54 -0.86
C SER A 231 2.76 -10.72 0.05
N VAL A 232 1.50 -11.16 0.05
CA VAL A 232 1.05 -12.29 0.90
C VAL A 232 1.31 -13.62 0.19
N PRO A 233 1.94 -14.62 0.83
CA PRO A 233 2.03 -15.95 0.23
C PRO A 233 0.63 -16.46 -0.09
N GLY A 234 0.38 -16.89 -1.32
CA GLY A 234 -0.94 -17.41 -1.72
C GLY A 234 -1.40 -18.57 -0.83
N PRO A 235 -2.66 -19.02 -0.93
CA PRO A 235 -3.26 -20.00 -0.01
C PRO A 235 -2.43 -21.28 0.24
N GLY A 236 -1.55 -21.67 -0.69
CA GLY A 236 -0.59 -22.78 -0.54
C GLY A 236 0.70 -22.48 0.24
N GLY A 237 1.05 -21.20 0.46
CA GLY A 237 2.26 -20.75 1.17
C GLY A 237 2.06 -20.50 2.67
N VAL A 238 0.84 -20.24 3.12
CA VAL A 238 0.51 -19.97 4.54
C VAL A 238 0.81 -21.17 5.45
N ILE A 239 0.73 -22.40 4.93
CA ILE A 239 1.08 -23.62 5.69
C ILE A 239 2.56 -23.62 6.12
N ALA A 240 3.45 -22.97 5.35
CA ALA A 240 4.89 -22.92 5.69
C ALA A 240 5.22 -21.86 6.76
N LEU A 241 4.50 -20.74 6.79
CA LEU A 241 4.81 -19.61 7.69
C LEU A 241 4.34 -19.86 9.13
N VAL A 242 3.16 -20.48 9.31
CA VAL A 242 2.67 -20.90 10.64
C VAL A 242 3.60 -21.96 11.26
N GLY A 243 4.19 -22.82 10.44
CA GLY A 243 5.19 -23.80 10.88
C GLY A 243 6.48 -23.17 11.42
N LEU A 244 6.92 -22.04 10.86
CA LEU A 244 8.16 -21.36 11.27
C LEU A 244 7.97 -20.58 12.59
N CYS A 245 6.82 -19.93 12.79
CA CYS A 245 6.49 -19.24 14.05
C CYS A 245 6.33 -20.23 15.21
N ALA A 246 5.73 -21.40 14.98
CA ALA A 246 5.59 -22.44 16.00
C ALA A 246 6.93 -23.09 16.40
N MET A 247 7.91 -23.16 15.48
CA MET A 247 9.23 -23.75 15.78
C MET A 247 10.16 -22.81 16.56
N ARG A 248 9.96 -21.48 16.50
CA ARG A 248 10.76 -20.53 17.30
C ARG A 248 10.33 -20.48 18.78
N ALA A 249 9.07 -20.78 19.09
CA ALA A 249 8.56 -20.87 20.46
C ALA A 249 9.04 -22.12 21.23
N ARG A 250 9.51 -23.17 20.54
CA ARG A 250 9.98 -24.43 21.17
C ARG A 250 11.49 -24.53 21.39
N ARG A 251 12.30 -23.54 21.00
CA ARG A 251 13.77 -23.58 21.16
C ARG A 251 14.32 -22.75 22.33
N ARG A 252 13.46 -22.36 23.27
CA ARG A 252 13.86 -21.72 24.53
C ARG A 252 13.33 -22.50 25.74
N TRP A 253 13.77 -23.75 25.89
CA TRP A 253 13.97 -24.45 27.18
C TRP A 253 15.07 -25.48 26.98
#